data_AF-A0A3D9C8I5-F1
#
_entry.id   AF-A0A3D9C8I5-F1
#
_cell.length_a   1.000
_cell.length_b   1.000
_cell.length_c   1.000
_cell.angle_alpha   90.00
_cell.angle_beta   90.00
_cell.angle_gamma   90.00
#
_symmetry.space_group_name_H-M   'P 1'
#
loop_
_entity.id
_entity.type
_entity.pdbx_description
1 polymer ?
#
loop_
_entity_poly.entity_id
_entity_poly.type
_entity_poly.pdbx_seq_one_letter_code
_entity_poly.pdbx_strand_id
1 'polypeptide(L)'
;MKKLLLMLVLYFFTVQISFGQKKTSISGIIENARDTTTNIELVIFDGQFAKTEVQNIQLVTNNGKFKFDFELKRRARAGITINNRLVFLPGSFDVMVNPGDNFTITIPDVNKLGLGNITFNGKGVEKLNLLKAINQKRLATGIHRLSWDRTSITDKYVNADIYLNIIDSMCRVSKLKDPLDLQFIKAQQFDGSMDLILDHSVRNYSDSVAILFEKYIKKNGSLLF
;
A
#
# COMPACT_ATOMS: atom_id res chain seq x y z
N MET A 1 7.28 8.32 50.42
CA MET A 1 8.17 8.78 49.32
C MET A 1 8.76 7.64 48.48
N LYS A 2 9.30 6.55 49.07
CA LYS A 2 9.89 5.42 48.31
C LYS A 2 8.97 4.79 47.24
N LYS A 3 7.67 4.63 47.54
CA LYS A 3 6.67 4.07 46.60
C LYS A 3 6.42 4.98 45.38
N LEU A 4 6.46 6.30 45.57
CA LEU A 4 6.23 7.28 44.51
C LEU A 4 7.44 7.35 43.56
N LEU A 5 8.65 7.27 44.12
CA LEU A 5 9.90 7.16 43.36
C LEU A 5 9.93 5.87 42.53
N LEU A 6 9.51 4.74 43.12
CA LEU A 6 9.41 3.46 42.41
C LEU A 6 8.45 3.54 41.22
N MET A 7 7.28 4.16 41.39
CA MET A 7 6.32 4.35 40.28
C MET A 7 6.88 5.25 39.18
N LEU A 8 7.57 6.33 39.54
CA LEU A 8 8.23 7.22 38.56
C LEU A 8 9.32 6.48 37.77
N VAL A 9 10.15 5.68 38.43
CA VAL A 9 11.20 4.88 37.75
C VAL A 9 10.58 3.85 36.81
N LEU A 10 9.52 3.15 37.25
CA LEU A 10 8.76 2.22 36.39
C LEU A 10 8.13 2.94 35.20
N TYR A 11 7.56 4.12 35.40
CA TYR A 11 7.01 4.94 34.32
C TYR A 11 8.08 5.38 33.32
N PHE A 12 9.24 5.85 33.79
CA PHE A 12 10.36 6.17 32.90
C PHE A 12 10.88 4.93 32.16
N PHE A 13 10.94 3.77 32.81
CA PHE A 13 11.32 2.52 32.15
C PHE A 13 10.32 2.09 31.07
N THR A 14 9.01 2.17 31.33
CA THR A 14 7.98 1.81 30.34
C THR A 14 7.93 2.79 29.18
N VAL A 15 8.16 4.08 29.45
CA VAL A 15 8.31 5.13 28.43
C VAL A 15 9.57 4.87 27.59
N GLN A 16 10.73 4.62 28.21
CA GLN A 16 11.98 4.32 27.49
C GLN A 16 11.90 3.02 26.67
N ILE A 17 11.25 1.96 27.18
CA ILE A 17 11.00 0.73 26.41
C ILE A 17 10.02 0.98 25.25
N SER A 18 9.07 1.91 25.42
CA SER A 18 8.15 2.32 24.34
C SER A 18 8.82 3.22 23.30
N PHE A 19 9.79 4.04 23.70
CA PHE A 19 10.63 4.88 22.83
C PHE A 19 11.85 4.16 22.25
N GLY A 20 12.21 2.99 22.79
CA GLY A 20 13.15 2.05 22.17
C GLY A 20 12.63 1.74 20.78
N GLN A 21 13.28 2.32 19.77
CA GLN A 21 12.83 2.36 18.39
C GLN A 21 12.46 0.95 17.94
N LYS A 22 11.15 0.71 17.75
CA LYS A 22 10.66 -0.59 17.29
C LYS A 22 11.22 -0.80 15.89
N LYS A 23 12.23 -1.67 15.76
CA LYS A 23 12.79 -2.07 14.47
C LYS A 23 11.67 -2.56 13.57
N THR A 24 11.58 -1.96 12.40
CA THR A 24 10.71 -2.44 11.32
C THR A 24 11.49 -3.48 10.53
N SER A 25 10.84 -4.58 10.19
CA SER A 25 11.46 -5.69 9.47
C SER A 25 10.58 -6.10 8.29
N ILE A 26 11.17 -6.09 7.10
CA ILE A 26 10.57 -6.64 5.88
C ILE A 26 11.47 -7.78 5.44
N SER A 27 10.92 -8.98 5.45
CA SER A 27 11.62 -10.19 5.01
C SER A 27 10.87 -10.84 3.86
N GLY A 28 11.52 -11.76 3.16
CA GLY A 28 10.81 -12.58 2.22
C GLY A 28 11.57 -13.80 1.73
N ILE A 29 10.81 -14.65 1.06
CA ILE A 29 11.24 -15.94 0.52
C ILE A 29 10.73 -16.01 -0.92
N ILE A 30 11.63 -16.25 -1.85
CA ILE A 30 11.33 -16.54 -3.26
C ILE A 30 11.54 -18.03 -3.46
N GLU A 31 10.45 -18.79 -3.58
CA GLU A 31 10.49 -20.25 -3.48
C GLU A 31 11.33 -20.90 -4.58
N ASN A 32 11.28 -20.34 -5.79
CA ASN A 32 11.99 -20.87 -6.96
C ASN A 32 13.39 -20.28 -7.19
N ALA A 33 13.92 -19.47 -6.28
CA ALA A 33 15.19 -18.77 -6.48
C ALA A 33 16.41 -19.49 -5.88
N ARG A 34 16.28 -20.78 -5.52
CA ARG A 34 17.43 -21.61 -5.11
C ARG A 34 18.40 -21.67 -6.28
N ASP A 35 19.64 -21.24 -6.06
CA ASP A 35 20.74 -21.24 -7.04
C ASP A 35 20.66 -20.16 -8.13
N THR A 36 19.80 -19.15 -7.94
CA THR A 36 19.75 -17.97 -8.82
C THR A 36 20.13 -16.70 -8.07
N THR A 37 21.11 -15.97 -8.60
CA THR A 37 21.46 -14.64 -8.08
C THR A 37 20.31 -13.68 -8.33
N THR A 38 19.74 -13.17 -7.25
CA THR A 38 18.58 -12.29 -7.27
C THR A 38 18.93 -10.97 -6.60
N ASN A 39 18.75 -9.88 -7.34
CA ASN A 39 18.94 -8.52 -6.83
C ASN A 39 17.62 -8.03 -6.26
N ILE A 40 17.64 -7.57 -5.02
CA ILE A 40 16.45 -7.13 -4.29
C ILE A 40 16.74 -5.73 -3.77
N GLU A 41 15.85 -4.80 -4.07
CA GLU A 41 15.95 -3.42 -3.65
C GLU A 41 14.71 -3.05 -2.84
N LEU A 42 14.93 -2.45 -1.69
CA LEU A 42 13.90 -1.84 -0.86
C LEU A 42 14.07 -0.32 -0.92
N VAL A 43 13.00 0.35 -1.35
CA VAL A 43 12.94 1.82 -1.39
C VAL A 43 11.89 2.28 -0.38
N ILE A 44 12.30 3.13 0.55
CA ILE A 44 11.41 3.74 1.56
C ILE A 44 11.16 5.20 1.18
N PHE A 45 9.89 5.55 1.01
CA PHE A 45 9.45 6.91 0.74
C PHE A 45 8.83 7.53 1.99
N ASP A 46 9.16 8.79 2.24
CA ASP A 46 8.47 9.56 3.27
C ASP A 46 6.99 9.71 2.89
N GLY A 47 6.09 9.55 3.86
CA GLY A 47 4.65 9.58 3.64
C GLY A 47 4.08 10.96 3.28
N GLN A 48 4.92 11.98 3.10
CA GLN A 48 4.51 13.31 2.66
C GLN A 48 4.46 13.36 1.12
N PHE A 49 3.46 14.03 0.58
CA PHE A 49 2.95 13.94 -0.80
C PHE A 49 3.91 14.39 -1.94
N ALA A 50 5.22 14.46 -1.72
CA ALA A 50 6.24 14.63 -2.75
C ALA A 50 7.37 13.63 -2.50
N LYS A 51 7.76 12.87 -3.53
CA LYS A 51 8.76 11.78 -3.43
C LYS A 51 10.11 12.31 -2.95
N THR A 52 10.35 12.21 -1.65
CA THR A 52 11.71 12.20 -1.09
C THR A 52 11.99 10.75 -0.70
N GLU A 53 12.85 10.09 -1.48
CA GLU A 53 13.42 8.81 -1.10
C GLU A 53 14.20 9.00 0.20
N VAL A 54 13.84 8.25 1.24
CA VAL A 54 14.44 8.36 2.57
C VAL A 54 15.56 7.34 2.72
N GLN A 55 15.35 6.13 2.19
CA GLN A 55 16.30 5.03 2.27
C GLN A 55 16.19 4.17 1.02
N ASN A 56 17.34 3.81 0.46
CA ASN A 56 17.51 2.78 -0.56
C ASN A 56 18.41 1.69 0.01
N ILE A 57 17.92 0.46 0.06
CA ILE A 57 18.68 -0.69 0.57
C ILE A 57 18.67 -1.78 -0.49
N GLN A 58 19.86 -2.14 -0.97
CA GLN A 58 20.05 -3.20 -1.97
C GLN A 58 20.67 -4.43 -1.33
N LEU A 59 20.20 -5.60 -1.74
CA LEU A 59 20.69 -6.88 -1.29
C LEU A 59 20.74 -7.85 -2.47
N VAL A 60 21.81 -8.66 -2.52
CA VAL A 60 21.95 -9.76 -3.48
C VAL A 60 21.83 -11.06 -2.71
N THR A 61 20.96 -11.97 -3.18
CA THR A 61 20.77 -13.29 -2.56
C THR A 61 20.86 -14.40 -3.59
N ASN A 62 21.42 -15.53 -3.18
CA ASN A 62 21.52 -16.75 -4.01
C ASN A 62 20.63 -17.89 -3.49
N ASN A 63 19.90 -17.66 -2.39
CA ASN A 63 19.05 -18.67 -1.75
C ASN A 63 17.57 -18.26 -1.70
N GLY A 64 17.21 -17.20 -2.41
CA GLY A 64 15.85 -16.65 -2.46
C GLY A 64 15.36 -16.00 -1.15
N LYS A 65 16.19 -15.92 -0.10
CA LYS A 65 15.80 -15.30 1.17
C LYS A 65 16.39 -13.90 1.27
N PHE A 66 15.61 -12.98 1.83
CA PHE A 66 16.04 -11.61 2.11
C PHE A 66 15.42 -11.08 3.40
N LYS A 67 16.11 -10.13 4.01
CA LYS A 67 15.66 -9.43 5.20
C LYS A 67 16.22 -8.02 5.22
N PHE A 68 15.34 -7.06 5.42
CA PHE A 68 15.65 -5.67 5.64
C PHE A 68 15.19 -5.29 7.04
N ASP A 69 16.14 -4.94 7.89
CA ASP A 69 15.86 -4.37 9.22
C ASP A 69 16.21 -2.88 9.17
N PHE A 70 15.24 -2.03 9.50
CA PHE A 70 15.43 -0.57 9.46
C PHE A 70 14.57 0.12 10.50
N GLU A 71 14.91 1.37 10.80
CA GLU A 71 14.19 2.18 11.77
C GLU A 71 13.27 3.17 11.06
N LEU A 72 11.98 3.15 11.42
CA LEU A 72 11.00 4.13 10.99
C LEU A 72 10.59 5.01 12.17
N LYS A 73 10.71 6.32 12.00
CA LYS A 73 10.20 7.31 12.98
C LYS A 73 8.70 7.58 12.80
N ARG A 74 8.21 7.43 11.57
CA ARG A 74 6.81 7.68 11.18
C ARG A 74 6.39 6.66 10.13
N ARG A 75 5.08 6.62 9.86
CA ARG A 75 4.50 5.88 8.74
C ARG A 75 5.19 6.28 7.44
N ALA A 76 5.48 5.29 6.62
CA ALA A 76 6.16 5.44 5.34
C ALA A 76 5.53 4.53 4.29
N ARG A 77 5.99 4.64 3.05
CA ARG A 77 5.67 3.69 1.97
C ARG A 77 6.93 2.91 1.61
N ALA A 78 6.79 1.61 1.41
CA ALA A 78 7.86 0.72 1.00
C ALA A 78 7.58 0.16 -0.39
N GLY A 79 8.47 0.42 -1.34
CA GLY A 79 8.53 -0.26 -2.63
C GLY A 79 9.59 -1.35 -2.58
N ILE A 80 9.29 -2.51 -3.17
CA ILE A 80 10.29 -3.58 -3.33
C ILE A 80 10.42 -3.89 -4.81
N THR A 81 11.64 -3.94 -5.30
CA THR A 81 11.95 -4.48 -6.63
C THR A 81 12.77 -5.76 -6.50
N ILE A 82 12.52 -6.70 -7.41
CA ILE A 82 13.30 -7.91 -7.58
C ILE A 82 13.73 -7.97 -9.04
N ASN A 83 15.04 -8.00 -9.31
CA ASN A 83 15.62 -7.93 -10.65
C ASN A 83 14.99 -6.78 -11.46
N ASN A 84 14.90 -5.60 -10.84
CA ASN A 84 14.31 -4.36 -11.38
C ASN A 84 12.81 -4.44 -11.70
N ARG A 85 12.09 -5.45 -11.21
CA ARG A 85 10.63 -5.58 -11.34
C ARG A 85 9.94 -5.31 -10.02
N LEU A 86 8.91 -4.47 -10.02
CA LEU A 86 8.13 -4.15 -8.82
C LEU A 86 7.37 -5.38 -8.31
N VAL A 87 7.56 -5.71 -7.04
CA VAL A 87 6.98 -6.91 -6.40
C VAL A 87 5.47 -6.81 -6.26
N PHE A 88 4.94 -5.62 -5.99
CA PHE A 88 3.52 -5.42 -5.70
C PHE A 88 2.67 -5.19 -6.95
N LEU A 89 3.27 -5.11 -8.15
CA LEU A 89 2.54 -4.97 -9.41
C LEU A 89 2.22 -6.33 -10.07
N PRO A 90 0.98 -6.51 -10.58
CA PRO A 90 -0.13 -5.56 -10.59
C PRO A 90 -0.79 -5.38 -9.21
N GLY A 91 -1.20 -4.13 -8.92
CA GLY A 91 -2.04 -3.78 -7.78
C GLY A 91 -1.57 -2.54 -7.01
N SER A 92 -0.28 -2.45 -6.68
CA SER A 92 0.29 -1.24 -6.08
C SER A 92 1.76 -1.07 -6.45
N PHE A 93 2.26 0.16 -6.45
CA PHE A 93 3.69 0.47 -6.61
C PHE A 93 4.46 0.29 -5.31
N ASP A 94 3.79 0.56 -4.18
CA ASP A 94 4.35 0.53 -2.84
C ASP A 94 3.29 0.04 -1.84
N VAL A 95 3.71 -0.19 -0.60
CA VAL A 95 2.82 -0.57 0.49
C VAL A 95 3.08 0.29 1.72
N MET A 96 2.03 0.58 2.47
CA MET A 96 2.14 1.34 3.72
C MET A 96 2.80 0.51 4.81
N VAL A 97 3.80 1.09 5.47
CA VAL A 97 4.56 0.46 6.56
C VAL A 97 4.63 1.41 7.75
N ASN A 98 4.32 0.89 8.94
CA ASN A 98 4.37 1.62 10.20
C ASN A 98 5.62 1.27 11.01
N PRO A 99 6.04 2.15 11.95
CA PRO A 99 7.08 1.83 12.91
C PRO A 99 6.79 0.54 13.69
N GLY A 100 7.73 -0.40 13.64
CA GLY A 100 7.63 -1.69 14.33
C GLY A 100 6.73 -2.72 13.64
N ASP A 101 6.36 -2.52 12.39
CA ASP A 101 5.83 -3.59 11.54
C ASP A 101 6.91 -4.66 11.32
N ASN A 102 6.50 -5.92 11.29
CA ASN A 102 7.42 -7.04 11.05
C ASN A 102 6.70 -8.10 10.24
N PHE A 103 6.94 -8.13 8.94
CA PHE A 103 6.28 -9.06 8.05
C PHE A 103 7.23 -9.77 7.08
N THR A 104 6.78 -10.93 6.64
CA THR A 104 7.43 -11.79 5.67
C THR A 104 6.54 -11.91 4.43
N ILE A 105 7.15 -11.73 3.26
CA ILE A 105 6.53 -11.89 1.95
C ILE A 105 6.99 -13.22 1.36
N THR A 106 6.06 -14.09 1.00
CA THR A 106 6.39 -15.30 0.23
C THR A 106 5.99 -15.09 -1.22
N ILE A 107 6.96 -15.27 -2.11
CA ILE A 107 6.84 -15.10 -3.56
C ILE A 107 7.03 -16.49 -4.18
N PRO A 108 6.00 -17.05 -4.85
CA PRO A 108 6.09 -18.41 -5.38
C PRO A 108 7.09 -18.51 -6.53
N ASP A 109 7.20 -17.46 -7.34
CA ASP A 109 8.07 -17.42 -8.51
C ASP A 109 8.51 -15.98 -8.78
N VAL A 110 9.81 -15.75 -9.01
CA VAL A 110 10.36 -14.45 -9.44
C VAL A 110 9.64 -13.85 -10.66
N ASN A 111 9.03 -14.70 -11.49
CA ASN A 111 8.25 -14.28 -12.66
C ASN A 111 6.77 -13.99 -12.33
N LYS A 112 6.26 -14.49 -11.21
CA LYS A 112 4.86 -14.34 -10.75
C LYS A 112 4.75 -13.31 -9.63
N LEU A 113 5.16 -12.08 -9.92
CA LEU A 113 5.01 -10.94 -9.02
C LEU A 113 3.55 -10.44 -8.96
N GLY A 114 3.28 -9.52 -8.04
CA GLY A 114 2.01 -8.84 -7.88
C GLY A 114 1.26 -9.22 -6.62
N LEU A 115 0.47 -8.26 -6.09
CA LEU A 115 -0.28 -8.43 -4.84
C LEU A 115 -1.17 -9.69 -4.84
N GLY A 116 -1.70 -10.08 -5.99
CA GLY A 116 -2.53 -11.29 -6.13
C GLY A 116 -1.77 -12.60 -5.84
N ASN A 117 -0.49 -12.66 -6.22
CA ASN A 117 0.32 -13.88 -6.23
C ASN A 117 1.14 -14.10 -4.96
N ILE A 118 1.38 -13.04 -4.20
CA ILE A 118 2.23 -13.06 -3.00
C ILE A 118 1.42 -13.30 -1.72
N THR A 119 2.02 -13.95 -0.73
CA THR A 119 1.41 -14.13 0.60
C THR A 119 2.18 -13.35 1.66
N PHE A 120 1.46 -12.92 2.70
CA PHE A 120 2.00 -12.06 3.75
C PHE A 120 1.75 -12.68 5.12
N ASN A 121 2.78 -12.76 5.94
CA ASN A 121 2.70 -13.23 7.32
C ASN A 121 3.42 -12.29 8.27
N GLY A 122 2.99 -12.25 9.54
CA GLY A 122 3.61 -11.43 10.59
C GLY A 122 2.73 -10.28 11.08
N LYS A 123 3.36 -9.29 11.68
CA LYS A 123 2.73 -8.11 12.28
C LYS A 123 2.65 -6.96 11.26
N GLY A 124 1.47 -6.37 11.09
CA GLY A 124 1.22 -5.28 10.14
C GLY A 124 0.68 -5.76 8.80
N VAL A 125 0.55 -7.07 8.60
CA VAL A 125 0.11 -7.68 7.33
C VAL A 125 -1.36 -7.46 7.01
N GLU A 126 -2.18 -7.11 8.00
CA GLU A 126 -3.58 -6.77 7.82
C GLU A 126 -3.78 -5.65 6.79
N LYS A 127 -2.84 -4.69 6.71
CA LYS A 127 -2.82 -3.63 5.70
C LYS A 127 -2.62 -4.17 4.29
N LEU A 128 -1.61 -5.04 4.14
CA LEU A 128 -1.24 -5.69 2.89
C LEU A 128 -2.36 -6.60 2.39
N ASN A 129 -3.00 -7.33 3.31
CA ASN A 129 -4.12 -8.21 3.01
C ASN A 129 -5.37 -7.43 2.60
N LEU A 130 -5.65 -6.27 3.20
CA LEU A 130 -6.73 -5.39 2.73
C LEU A 130 -6.46 -4.89 1.31
N LEU A 131 -5.25 -4.37 1.05
CA LEU A 131 -4.79 -3.95 -0.28
C LEU A 131 -4.96 -5.07 -1.32
N LYS A 132 -4.51 -6.29 -0.97
CA LYS A 132 -4.67 -7.48 -1.81
C LYS A 132 -6.14 -7.77 -2.10
N ALA A 133 -7.01 -7.73 -1.09
CA ALA A 133 -8.43 -8.01 -1.25
C ALA A 133 -9.17 -6.96 -2.11
N ILE A 134 -8.82 -5.67 -1.95
CA ILE A 134 -9.30 -4.59 -2.82
C ILE A 134 -8.88 -4.86 -4.27
N ASN A 135 -7.59 -5.14 -4.50
CA ASN A 135 -7.06 -5.38 -5.83
C ASN A 135 -7.72 -6.61 -6.50
N GLN A 136 -7.92 -7.70 -5.75
CA GLN A 136 -8.62 -8.88 -6.27
C GLN A 136 -10.05 -8.56 -6.72
N LYS A 137 -10.81 -7.81 -5.92
CA LYS A 137 -12.16 -7.37 -6.33
C LYS A 137 -12.14 -6.45 -7.55
N ARG A 138 -11.20 -5.51 -7.62
CA ARG A 138 -11.03 -4.63 -8.79
C ARG A 138 -10.71 -5.44 -10.04
N LEU A 139 -9.79 -6.40 -9.97
CA LEU A 139 -9.45 -7.26 -11.10
C LEU A 139 -10.63 -8.13 -11.53
N ALA A 140 -11.44 -8.64 -10.59
CA ALA A 140 -12.61 -9.45 -10.89
C ALA A 140 -13.67 -8.72 -11.75
N THR A 141 -13.71 -7.37 -11.73
CA THR A 141 -14.62 -6.59 -12.59
C THR A 141 -14.30 -6.71 -14.08
N GLY A 142 -13.08 -7.08 -14.46
CA GLY A 142 -12.63 -7.09 -15.86
C GLY A 142 -12.39 -5.71 -16.48
N ILE A 143 -12.72 -4.60 -15.80
CA ILE A 143 -12.57 -3.22 -16.30
C ILE A 143 -11.12 -2.92 -16.72
N HIS A 144 -10.14 -3.48 -16.02
CA HIS A 144 -8.70 -3.35 -16.32
C HIS A 144 -8.30 -3.89 -17.71
N ARG A 145 -9.18 -4.68 -18.37
CA ARG A 145 -8.97 -5.21 -19.72
C ARG A 145 -9.52 -4.29 -20.81
N LEU A 146 -10.31 -3.30 -20.44
CA LEU A 146 -10.87 -2.34 -21.37
C LEU A 146 -9.78 -1.34 -21.79
N SER A 147 -9.72 -1.05 -23.09
CA SER A 147 -8.83 0.00 -23.59
C SER A 147 -9.39 1.37 -23.21
N TRP A 148 -8.61 2.15 -22.47
CA TRP A 148 -9.01 3.49 -22.01
C TRP A 148 -9.45 4.39 -23.17
N ASP A 149 -8.70 4.42 -24.26
CA ASP A 149 -8.98 5.28 -25.41
C ASP A 149 -10.23 4.86 -26.19
N ARG A 150 -10.62 3.59 -26.07
CA ARG A 150 -11.82 3.04 -26.72
C ARG A 150 -13.05 3.05 -25.84
N THR A 151 -12.92 3.49 -24.59
CA THR A 151 -14.02 3.55 -23.62
C THR A 151 -14.68 4.93 -23.68
N SER A 152 -16.01 4.98 -23.72
CA SER A 152 -16.74 6.25 -23.73
C SER A 152 -16.46 7.05 -22.45
N ILE A 153 -16.59 8.38 -22.50
CA ILE A 153 -16.37 9.21 -21.31
C ILE A 153 -17.33 8.84 -20.17
N THR A 154 -18.60 8.56 -20.48
CA THR A 154 -19.59 8.09 -19.50
C THR A 154 -19.14 6.79 -18.84
N ASP A 155 -18.69 5.81 -19.62
CA ASP A 155 -18.23 4.53 -19.09
C ASP A 155 -16.97 4.69 -18.25
N LYS A 156 -16.07 5.63 -18.59
CA LYS A 156 -14.92 5.95 -17.74
C LYS A 156 -15.37 6.37 -16.34
N TYR A 157 -16.32 7.31 -16.22
CA TYR A 157 -16.86 7.73 -14.92
C TYR A 157 -17.58 6.59 -14.17
N VAL A 158 -18.38 5.80 -14.87
CA VAL A 158 -19.04 4.63 -14.28
C VAL A 158 -18.00 3.62 -13.75
N ASN A 159 -16.94 3.36 -14.51
CA ASN A 159 -15.88 2.44 -14.12
C ASN A 159 -15.13 2.91 -12.87
N ALA A 160 -14.83 4.20 -12.75
CA ALA A 160 -14.25 4.73 -11.52
C ALA A 160 -15.21 4.64 -10.35
N ASP A 161 -16.49 5.00 -10.52
CA ASP A 161 -17.51 4.86 -9.47
C ASP A 161 -17.58 3.40 -8.95
N ILE A 162 -17.53 2.41 -9.86
CA ILE A 162 -17.44 0.99 -9.48
C ILE A 162 -16.19 0.71 -8.61
N TYR A 163 -15.02 1.24 -8.99
CA TYR A 163 -13.80 1.07 -8.19
C TYR A 163 -13.87 1.76 -6.83
N LEU A 164 -14.41 2.98 -6.75
CA LEU A 164 -14.61 3.70 -5.49
C LEU A 164 -15.54 2.92 -4.56
N ASN A 165 -16.67 2.43 -5.09
CA ASN A 165 -17.61 1.60 -4.34
C ASN A 165 -16.99 0.29 -3.83
N ILE A 166 -16.11 -0.35 -4.62
CA ILE A 166 -15.35 -1.53 -4.17
C ILE A 166 -14.45 -1.15 -2.99
N ILE A 167 -13.69 -0.06 -3.11
CA ILE A 167 -12.78 0.37 -2.04
C ILE A 167 -13.56 0.69 -0.77
N ASP A 168 -14.63 1.48 -0.87
CA ASP A 168 -15.50 1.81 0.26
C ASP A 168 -16.07 0.57 0.95
N SER A 169 -16.62 -0.35 0.17
CA SER A 169 -17.20 -1.58 0.70
C SER A 169 -16.14 -2.43 1.42
N MET A 170 -14.92 -2.51 0.90
CA MET A 170 -13.85 -3.30 1.48
C MET A 170 -13.27 -2.66 2.73
N CYS A 171 -13.12 -1.33 2.73
CA CYS A 171 -12.69 -0.58 3.90
C CYS A 171 -13.72 -0.65 5.03
N ARG A 172 -15.02 -0.57 4.73
CA ARG A 172 -16.10 -0.63 5.72
C ARG A 172 -16.16 -1.96 6.49
N VAL A 173 -15.83 -3.07 5.84
CA VAL A 173 -15.83 -4.41 6.46
C VAL A 173 -14.46 -4.83 7.00
N SER A 174 -13.45 -3.98 6.86
CA SER A 174 -12.10 -4.26 7.31
C SER A 174 -12.03 -4.32 8.84
N LYS A 175 -11.19 -5.24 9.35
CA LYS A 175 -10.89 -5.37 10.78
C LYS A 175 -9.53 -4.75 11.14
N LEU A 176 -9.06 -3.78 10.35
CA LEU A 176 -7.84 -3.02 10.67
C LEU A 176 -7.98 -2.38 12.05
N LYS A 177 -6.96 -2.57 12.90
CA LYS A 177 -6.98 -2.08 14.28
C LYS A 177 -6.81 -0.57 14.38
N ASP A 178 -5.99 0.01 13.49
CA ASP A 178 -5.75 1.45 13.45
C ASP A 178 -6.69 2.11 12.42
N PRO A 179 -7.65 2.95 12.85
CA PRO A 179 -8.53 3.68 11.95
C PRO A 179 -7.76 4.62 10.99
N LEU A 180 -6.61 5.13 11.43
CA LEU A 180 -5.80 6.00 10.60
C LEU A 180 -5.19 5.22 9.44
N ASP A 181 -4.69 4.00 9.68
CA ASP A 181 -4.22 3.11 8.61
C ASP A 181 -5.33 2.85 7.57
N LEU A 182 -6.56 2.63 8.03
CA LEU A 182 -7.71 2.43 7.14
C LEU A 182 -7.97 3.67 6.27
N GLN A 183 -7.95 4.87 6.86
CA GLN A 183 -8.12 6.12 6.14
C GLN A 183 -7.03 6.33 5.09
N PHE A 184 -5.76 6.08 5.43
CA PHE A 184 -4.66 6.22 4.49
C PHE A 184 -4.74 5.23 3.34
N ILE A 185 -5.03 3.95 3.60
CA ILE A 185 -5.22 2.95 2.55
C ILE A 185 -6.39 3.36 1.65
N LYS A 186 -7.51 3.78 2.23
CA LYS A 186 -8.67 4.25 1.47
C LYS A 186 -8.29 5.42 0.57
N ALA A 187 -7.67 6.47 1.12
CA ALA A 187 -7.26 7.66 0.39
C ALA A 187 -6.30 7.31 -0.76
N GLN A 188 -5.28 6.49 -0.50
CA GLN A 188 -4.33 6.04 -1.52
C GLN A 188 -5.01 5.29 -2.67
N GLN A 189 -5.98 4.40 -2.36
CA GLN A 189 -6.68 3.65 -3.38
C GLN A 189 -7.70 4.50 -4.15
N PHE A 190 -8.33 5.48 -3.51
CA PHE A 190 -9.20 6.45 -4.15
C PHE A 190 -8.41 7.30 -5.13
N ASP A 191 -7.31 7.89 -4.69
CA ASP A 191 -6.41 8.72 -5.50
C ASP A 191 -5.98 7.99 -6.78
N GLY A 192 -5.41 6.78 -6.63
CA GLY A 192 -5.00 5.97 -7.78
C GLY A 192 -6.13 5.48 -8.69
N SER A 193 -7.38 5.46 -8.22
CA SER A 193 -8.55 5.12 -9.06
C SER A 193 -9.13 6.34 -9.78
N MET A 194 -8.84 7.54 -9.28
CA MET A 194 -9.34 8.81 -9.78
C MET A 194 -8.39 9.48 -10.77
N ASP A 195 -7.08 9.25 -10.65
CA ASP A 195 -6.01 9.97 -11.35
C ASP A 195 -6.29 10.18 -12.85
N LEU A 196 -6.56 9.10 -13.60
CA LEU A 196 -6.84 9.19 -15.04
C LEU A 196 -8.12 9.95 -15.38
N ILE A 197 -9.15 9.88 -14.54
CA ILE A 197 -10.39 10.65 -14.74
C ILE A 197 -10.16 12.12 -14.44
N LEU A 198 -9.43 12.44 -13.37
CA LEU A 198 -9.12 13.81 -13.01
C LEU A 198 -8.30 14.47 -14.13
N ASP A 199 -7.24 13.81 -14.60
CA ASP A 199 -6.42 14.31 -15.70
C ASP A 199 -7.26 14.51 -16.98
N HIS A 200 -8.10 13.54 -17.35
CA HIS A 200 -9.00 13.69 -18.49
C HIS A 200 -10.00 14.85 -18.31
N SER A 201 -10.57 14.99 -17.11
CA SER A 201 -11.56 16.04 -16.79
C SER A 201 -10.97 17.43 -16.94
N VAL A 202 -9.72 17.62 -16.51
CA VAL A 202 -9.01 18.89 -16.62
C VAL A 202 -8.63 19.18 -18.07
N ARG A 203 -8.14 18.19 -18.81
CA ARG A 203 -7.68 18.40 -20.20
C ARG A 203 -8.80 18.57 -21.21
N ASN A 204 -9.96 17.93 -20.97
CA ASN A 204 -11.07 17.88 -21.93
C ASN A 204 -12.38 18.41 -21.31
N TYR A 205 -12.28 19.52 -20.58
CA TYR A 205 -13.43 20.10 -19.89
C TYR A 205 -14.56 20.46 -20.87
N SER A 206 -15.78 20.08 -20.51
CA SER A 206 -17.03 20.41 -21.21
C SER A 206 -18.21 20.29 -20.24
N ASP A 207 -19.38 20.81 -20.60
CA ASP A 207 -20.58 20.68 -19.77
C ASP A 207 -20.94 19.21 -19.49
N SER A 208 -20.77 18.32 -20.47
CA SER A 208 -20.98 16.88 -20.28
C SER A 208 -20.02 16.28 -19.25
N VAL A 209 -18.74 16.68 -19.30
CA VAL A 209 -17.73 16.26 -18.31
C VAL A 209 -18.06 16.80 -16.92
N ALA A 210 -18.50 18.05 -16.81
CA ALA A 210 -18.91 18.65 -15.54
C ALA A 210 -20.11 17.91 -14.91
N ILE A 211 -21.14 17.59 -15.70
CA ILE A 211 -22.32 16.83 -15.25
C ILE A 211 -21.92 15.44 -14.76
N LEU A 212 -21.05 14.73 -15.50
CA LEU A 212 -20.59 13.41 -15.11
C LEU A 212 -19.72 13.46 -13.84
N PHE A 213 -18.84 14.44 -13.73
CA PHE A 213 -18.02 14.66 -12.54
C PHE A 213 -18.87 14.92 -11.31
N GLU A 214 -19.88 15.78 -11.41
CA GLU A 214 -20.78 16.05 -10.29
C GLU A 214 -21.58 14.80 -9.89
N LYS A 215 -22.08 14.05 -10.87
CA LYS A 215 -22.88 12.84 -10.66
C LYS A 215 -22.11 11.70 -9.99
N TYR A 216 -20.90 11.41 -10.47
CA TYR A 216 -20.14 10.20 -10.09
C TYR A 216 -19.00 10.48 -9.12
N ILE A 217 -18.42 11.68 -9.13
CA ILE A 217 -17.24 12.00 -8.32
C ILE A 217 -17.61 12.86 -7.13
N LYS A 218 -18.24 14.02 -7.33
CA LYS A 218 -18.54 14.96 -6.23
C LYS A 218 -19.49 14.36 -5.20
N LYS A 219 -20.52 13.63 -5.67
CA LYS A 219 -21.48 12.94 -4.80
C LYS A 219 -20.82 11.87 -3.91
N ASN A 220 -19.78 11.19 -4.40
CA ASN A 220 -19.06 10.14 -3.67
C ASN A 220 -17.85 10.68 -2.90
N GLY A 221 -17.23 11.76 -3.37
CA GLY A 221 -16.06 12.41 -2.79
C GLY A 221 -16.34 13.26 -1.55
N SER A 222 -17.60 13.54 -1.23
CA SER A 222 -18.00 14.12 0.06
C SER A 222 -17.71 13.21 1.27
N LEU A 223 -17.26 11.97 1.05
CA LEU A 223 -16.79 11.03 2.08
C LEU A 223 -15.26 11.05 2.29
N LEU A 224 -14.53 11.91 1.57
CA LEU A 224 -13.07 12.09 1.70
C LEU A 224 -12.68 13.37 2.45
N PHE A 225 -13.62 14.27 2.73
CA PHE A 225 -13.42 15.52 3.45
C PHE A 225 -14.23 15.55 4.75
#